data_AF-A0A2S8VYP3-F1
#
_entry.id   AF-A0A2S8VYP3-F1
#
_cell.length_a   1.000
_cell.length_b   1.000
_cell.length_c   1.000
_cell.angle_alpha   90.00
_cell.angle_beta   90.00
_cell.angle_gamma   90.00
#
_symmetry.space_group_name_H-M   'P 1'
#
loop_
_entity.id
_entity.type
_entity.pdbx_description
1 polymer ?
#
loop_
_entity_poly.entity_id
_entity_poly.type
_entity_poly.pdbx_seq_one_letter_code
_entity_poly.pdbx_strand_id
1 'polypeptide(L)' 'MMSKIHINVTEGDFIFAEWKDEDWKRFKKKVHELRVNGYRKVNEFNDFLNSYQVYRKGKSKKRVTVTMMRV' A
#
# COMPACT_ATOMS: atom_id res chain seq x y z
N MET A 1 11.68 20.92 -25.36
CA MET A 1 10.62 20.68 -24.35
C MET A 1 10.82 19.27 -23.82
N MET A 2 11.52 19.07 -22.71
CA MET A 2 11.77 17.73 -22.15
C MET A 2 10.53 17.29 -21.38
N SER A 3 9.79 16.34 -21.93
CA SER A 3 8.69 15.67 -21.23
C SER A 3 9.27 14.99 -20.00
N LYS A 4 8.95 15.49 -18.80
CA LYS A 4 9.24 14.78 -17.55
C LYS A 4 8.29 13.59 -17.49
N ILE A 5 8.74 12.45 -17.98
CA ILE A 5 8.06 11.17 -17.72
C ILE A 5 8.14 10.98 -16.20
N HIS A 6 7.04 11.23 -15.50
CA HIS A 6 6.91 10.91 -14.09
C HIS A 6 6.69 9.40 -14.01
N ILE A 7 7.78 8.64 -13.91
CA ILE A 7 7.69 7.20 -13.65
C ILE A 7 7.19 7.08 -12.22
N ASN A 8 5.91 6.74 -12.04
CA ASN A 8 5.37 6.38 -10.73
C ASN A 8 5.99 5.05 -10.32
N VAL A 9 7.07 5.11 -9.54
CA VAL A 9 7.66 3.94 -8.90
C VAL A 9 6.74 3.54 -7.75
N THR A 10 5.95 2.49 -7.93
CA THR A 10 5.07 1.99 -6.87
C THR A 10 5.93 1.42 -5.74
N GLU A 11 6.06 2.14 -4.63
CA GLU A 11 6.74 1.66 -3.43
C GLU A 11 5.75 0.89 -2.53
N GLY A 12 6.15 -0.30 -2.06
CA GLY A 12 5.38 -1.07 -1.10
C GLY A 12 5.92 -2.47 -0.87
N ASP A 13 5.80 -2.98 0.37
CA ASP A 13 6.09 -4.39 0.68
C ASP A 13 5.02 -5.32 0.07
N PHE A 14 3.80 -4.81 -0.10
CA PHE A 14 2.70 -5.51 -0.76
C PHE A 14 1.98 -4.56 -1.72
N ILE A 15 1.83 -4.95 -2.98
CA ILE A 15 1.19 -4.14 -4.02
C ILE A 15 0.02 -4.94 -4.61
N PHE A 16 -1.15 -4.29 -4.70
CA PHE A 16 -2.40 -4.81 -5.26
C PHE A 16 -2.93 -3.83 -6.30
N ALA A 17 -3.75 -4.31 -7.23
CA ALA A 17 -4.35 -3.49 -8.28
C ALA A 17 -5.88 -3.58 -8.27
N GLU A 18 -6.57 -2.45 -8.25
CA GLU A 18 -8.03 -2.37 -8.17
C GLU A 18 -8.71 -2.95 -9.42
N TRP A 19 -8.10 -2.83 -10.59
CA TRP A 19 -8.60 -3.37 -11.85
C TRP A 19 -8.34 -4.87 -12.04
N LYS A 20 -7.59 -5.50 -11.13
CA LYS A 20 -7.44 -6.96 -11.13
C LYS A 20 -8.53 -7.58 -10.29
N ASP A 21 -9.29 -8.48 -10.89
CA ASP A 21 -10.23 -9.31 -10.18
C ASP A 21 -9.52 -10.01 -9.00
N GLU A 22 -10.21 -10.04 -7.84
CA GLU A 22 -9.71 -10.54 -6.55
C GLU A 22 -8.70 -9.71 -5.77
N ASP A 23 -7.96 -8.77 -6.38
CA ASP A 23 -6.89 -8.04 -5.68
C ASP A 23 -7.45 -7.16 -4.56
N TRP A 24 -8.68 -6.65 -4.71
CA TRP A 24 -9.40 -5.99 -3.62
C TRP A 24 -9.64 -6.90 -2.40
N LYS A 25 -9.96 -8.18 -2.65
CA LYS A 25 -10.15 -9.19 -1.59
C LYS A 25 -8.81 -9.53 -0.93
N ARG A 26 -7.74 -9.67 -1.73
CA ARG A 26 -6.37 -9.94 -1.24
C ARG A 26 -5.82 -8.78 -0.42
N PHE A 27 -6.07 -7.55 -0.83
CA PHE A 27 -5.76 -6.34 -0.07
C PHE A 27 -6.46 -6.33 1.29
N LYS A 28 -7.79 -6.53 1.31
CA LYS A 28 -8.55 -6.60 2.57
C LYS A 28 -8.03 -7.71 3.49
N LYS A 29 -7.70 -8.88 2.92
CA LYS A 29 -7.09 -9.99 3.66
C LYS A 29 -5.74 -9.58 4.26
N LYS A 30 -4.86 -8.93 3.50
CA LYS A 30 -3.54 -8.47 3.98
C LYS A 30 -3.67 -7.43 5.09
N VAL A 31 -4.56 -6.47 4.94
CA VAL A 31 -4.87 -5.46 5.97
C VAL A 31 -5.36 -6.14 7.26
N HIS A 32 -6.25 -7.13 7.13
CA HIS A 32 -6.74 -7.90 8.27
C HIS A 32 -5.62 -8.72 8.94
N GLU A 33 -4.79 -9.42 8.16
CA GLU A 33 -3.63 -10.17 8.66
C GLU A 33 -2.67 -9.26 9.45
N LEU A 34 -2.36 -8.07 8.94
CA LEU A 34 -1.50 -7.11 9.65
C LEU A 34 -2.11 -6.70 10.99
N ARG A 35 -3.41 -6.39 11.01
CA ARG A 35 -4.13 -6.01 12.24
C ARG A 35 -4.09 -7.13 13.28
N VAL A 36 -4.37 -8.38 12.89
CA VAL A 36 -4.34 -9.56 13.78
C VAL A 36 -2.92 -9.84 14.29
N ASN A 37 -1.90 -9.56 13.49
CA ASN A 37 -0.49 -9.70 13.87
C ASN A 37 0.07 -8.53 14.72
N GLY A 38 -0.79 -7.63 15.20
CA GLY A 38 -0.42 -6.53 16.09
C GLY A 38 0.26 -5.35 15.39
N TYR A 39 0.15 -5.26 14.06
CA TYR A 39 0.55 -4.06 13.34
C TYR A 39 -0.54 -2.99 13.45
N ARG A 40 -0.13 -1.75 13.73
CA ARG A 40 -1.01 -0.59 13.76
C ARG A 40 -0.74 0.26 12.52
N LYS A 41 -1.81 0.74 11.89
CA LYS A 41 -1.70 1.74 10.83
C LYS A 41 -1.17 3.04 11.44
N VAL A 42 -0.11 3.59 10.87
CA VAL A 42 0.56 4.81 11.34
C VAL A 42 0.51 5.95 10.32
N ASN A 43 0.26 5.62 9.05
CA ASN A 43 0.05 6.63 8.02
C ASN A 43 -0.84 6.08 6.91
N GLU A 44 -1.51 6.97 6.19
CA GLU A 44 -2.27 6.68 4.99
C GLU A 44 -2.18 7.89 4.06
N PHE A 45 -1.81 7.66 2.81
CA PHE A 45 -1.72 8.72 1.80
C PHE A 45 -2.08 8.17 0.44
N ASN A 46 -2.52 9.06 -0.46
CA ASN A 46 -2.92 8.73 -1.82
C ASN A 46 -2.16 9.63 -2.78
N ASP A 47 -1.70 9.05 -3.89
CA ASP A 47 -1.29 9.81 -5.07
C ASP A 47 -2.38 9.70 -6.15
N PHE A 48 -2.10 10.21 -7.35
CA PHE A 48 -3.06 10.19 -8.46
C PHE A 48 -3.41 8.77 -8.94
N LEU A 49 -2.51 7.79 -8.78
CA LEU A 49 -2.68 6.41 -9.26
C LEU A 49 -2.83 5.38 -8.14
N ASN A 50 -2.43 5.69 -6.90
CA ASN A 50 -2.20 4.71 -5.85
C ASN A 50 -2.68 5.19 -4.47
N SER A 51 -3.03 4.23 -3.62
CA SER A 51 -3.29 4.40 -2.20
C SER A 51 -2.27 3.61 -1.40
N TYR A 52 -1.65 4.24 -0.40
CA TYR A 52 -0.62 3.64 0.43
C TYR A 52 -1.07 3.62 1.89
N GLN A 53 -1.01 2.43 2.50
CA GLN A 53 -1.28 2.24 3.93
C GLN A 53 -0.02 1.75 4.63
N VAL A 54 0.49 2.55 5.57
CA VAL A 54 1.74 2.25 6.28
C VAL A 54 1.44 1.73 7.68
N TYR A 55 2.06 0.62 8.01
CA TYR A 55 1.87 -0.14 9.25
C TYR A 55 3.17 -0.27 10.04
N ARG A 56 3.05 -0.33 11.37
CA ARG A 56 4.17 -0.52 12.29
C ARG A 56 3.79 -1.50 13.40
N LYS A 57 4.73 -2.40 13.76
CA LYS A 57 4.57 -3.30 14.91
C LYS A 57 5.26 -2.71 16.14
N GLY A 58 4.49 -2.39 17.17
CA GLY A 58 5.01 -1.83 18.43
C GLY A 58 5.82 -0.55 18.25
N LYS A 59 7.00 -0.49 18.88
CA LYS A 59 7.96 0.63 18.79
C LYS A 59 9.03 0.44 17.69
N SER A 60 8.91 -0.60 16.86
CA SER A 60 9.90 -0.89 15.81
C SER A 60 9.98 0.24 14.78
N LYS A 61 11.18 0.53 14.28
CA LYS A 61 11.39 1.44 13.15
C LYS A 61 10.99 0.82 11.81
N LYS A 62 10.88 -0.51 11.73
CA LYS A 62 10.46 -1.21 10.50
C LYS A 62 8.99 -0.92 10.19
N ARG A 63 8.73 -0.57 8.94
CA ARG A 63 7.40 -0.26 8.42
C ARG A 63 7.01 -1.33 7.39
N VAL A 64 5.71 -1.56 7.27
CA VAL A 64 5.12 -2.35 6.20
C VAL A 64 4.18 -1.44 5.43
N THR A 65 4.40 -1.30 4.14
CA THR A 65 3.54 -0.50 3.26
C THR A 65 2.70 -1.43 2.39
N VAL A 66 1.38 -1.24 2.43
CA VAL A 66 0.42 -1.92 1.57
C VAL A 66 -0.13 -0.92 0.57
N THR A 67 0.08 -1.18 -0.70
CA THR A 67 -0.29 -0.30 -1.80
C THR A 67 -1.45 -0.88 -2.59
N MET A 68 -2.45 -0.06 -2.87
CA MET A 68 -3.56 -0.34 -3.79
C MET A 68 -3.45 0.62 -4.96
N MET A 69 -3.08 0.11 -6.12
CA MET A 69 -3.13 0.85 -7.37
C MET A 69 -4.59 0.97 -7.83
N ARG A 70 -5.03 2.16 -8.24
CA ARG A 70 -6.43 2.50 -8.57
C ARG A 70 -6.74 2.58 -10.06
N VAL A 71 -5.74 2.38 -10.93
CA VAL A 71 -5.79 2.70 -12.36
C VAL A 71 -5.45 1.53 -13.27
#